data_AF-A0A0G2DZE7-F1
#
_entry.id   AF-A0A0G2DZE7-F1
#
_cell.length_a   1.000
_cell.length_b   1.000
_cell.length_c   1.000
_cell.angle_alpha   90.00
_cell.angle_beta   90.00
_cell.angle_gamma   90.00
#
_symmetry.space_group_name_H-M   'P 1'
#
loop_
_entity.id
_entity.type
_entity.pdbx_description
1 polymer ?
#
loop_
_entity_poly.entity_id
_entity_poly.type
_entity_poly.pdbx_seq_one_letter_code
_entity_poly.pdbx_strand_id
1 'polypeptide(L)'
;MDPAKRDPDFKGMTDGAAWVHVLGFILCGFLLISMAILPVSATRRTFLNIILLVGIMLLELGFIIPLARQPEQCHNAITPNDMNTSTTCAFSGAFAAFGGMTLVTWILIRAFFMHLQIVWDITPTKYHFLGANIAAWTVTIGLVSAVLAHAGVSFRFGGYCHVNHTGSIPTYWAWLLAFGGLAFVLQLLTFAYCIKVYLQAALLRAPTHALSNSAASSDGTGTGTGTGTTTDPAAARKNSAAAFSAQSRTRARAARAAARRVRQVLQLQWRSLAIVALAIFTTAFVCVVFIVLDNKQEKLALTNTEASVPWITCMILTRDNERCLGETGPIVISQRITVATLFDGFG
;
A
#
# COMPACT_ATOMS: atom_id res chain seq x y z
N MET A 1 -19.12 -35.29 -7.81
CA MET A 1 -19.45 -33.88 -8.06
C MET A 1 -19.25 -33.69 -9.54
N ASP A 2 -20.29 -34.01 -10.32
CA ASP A 2 -20.29 -33.83 -11.78
C ASP A 2 -19.69 -32.47 -12.17
N PRO A 3 -19.03 -32.35 -13.34
CA PRO A 3 -18.54 -31.07 -13.83
C PRO A 3 -19.68 -30.06 -14.07
N ALA A 4 -20.94 -30.51 -14.00
CA ALA A 4 -22.16 -29.74 -14.10
C ALA A 4 -22.68 -29.12 -12.77
N LYS A 5 -22.01 -29.34 -11.62
CA LYS A 5 -22.43 -28.76 -10.31
C LYS A 5 -21.40 -27.80 -9.70
N ARG A 6 -20.70 -27.05 -10.56
CA ARG A 6 -20.02 -25.81 -10.19
C ARG A 6 -21.11 -24.75 -9.98
N ASP A 7 -21.30 -24.24 -8.76
CA ASP A 7 -22.26 -23.17 -8.51
C ASP A 7 -22.03 -22.05 -9.56
N PRO A 8 -23.06 -21.70 -10.37
CA PRO A 8 -22.91 -20.70 -11.43
C PRO A 8 -22.46 -19.35 -10.88
N ASP A 9 -22.79 -19.07 -9.61
CA ASP A 9 -22.31 -17.90 -8.87
C ASP A 9 -20.79 -17.87 -8.68
N PHE A 10 -20.14 -19.00 -8.37
CA PHE A 10 -18.70 -19.01 -8.12
C PHE A 10 -17.90 -18.72 -9.38
N LYS A 11 -18.28 -19.35 -10.51
CA LYS A 11 -17.66 -19.08 -11.80
C LYS A 11 -17.92 -17.63 -12.25
N GLY A 12 -19.13 -17.13 -12.03
CA GLY A 12 -19.48 -15.73 -12.32
C GLY A 12 -18.67 -14.72 -11.50
N MET A 13 -18.44 -15.01 -10.22
CA MET A 13 -17.61 -14.17 -9.35
C MET A 13 -16.12 -14.19 -9.74
N THR A 14 -15.56 -15.36 -10.05
CA THR A 14 -14.16 -15.45 -10.50
C THR A 14 -13.96 -14.81 -11.87
N ASP A 15 -14.91 -15.00 -12.80
CA ASP A 15 -14.89 -14.34 -14.10
C ASP A 15 -15.02 -12.81 -13.93
N GLY A 16 -15.87 -12.36 -12.98
CA GLY A 16 -16.01 -10.95 -12.61
C GLY A 16 -14.72 -10.32 -12.11
N ALA A 17 -14.01 -10.98 -11.18
CA ALA A 17 -12.73 -10.49 -10.68
C ALA A 17 -11.68 -10.38 -11.79
N ALA A 18 -11.65 -11.35 -12.71
CA ALA A 18 -10.73 -11.34 -13.83
C ALA A 18 -11.00 -10.15 -14.80
N TRP A 19 -12.27 -9.80 -15.04
CA TRP A 19 -12.64 -8.62 -15.82
C TRP A 19 -12.33 -7.30 -15.13
N VAL A 20 -12.36 -7.25 -13.79
CA VAL A 20 -11.92 -6.08 -13.02
C VAL A 20 -10.44 -5.81 -13.27
N HIS A 21 -9.58 -6.84 -13.28
CA HIS A 21 -8.16 -6.67 -13.62
C HIS A 21 -7.93 -6.19 -15.05
N VAL A 22 -8.72 -6.67 -16.02
CA VAL A 22 -8.65 -6.18 -17.42
C VAL A 22 -9.04 -4.70 -17.50
N LEU A 23 -10.12 -4.31 -16.81
CA LEU A 23 -10.55 -2.92 -16.76
C LEU A 23 -9.51 -2.03 -16.07
N GLY A 24 -8.96 -2.47 -14.94
CA GLY A 24 -7.86 -1.81 -14.23
C GLY A 24 -6.66 -1.56 -15.14
N PHE A 25 -6.25 -2.58 -15.90
CA PHE A 25 -5.14 -2.49 -16.85
C PHE A 25 -5.38 -1.44 -17.94
N ILE A 26 -6.59 -1.41 -18.51
CA ILE A 26 -6.97 -0.42 -19.54
C ILE A 26 -6.95 1.00 -18.95
N LEU A 27 -7.49 1.18 -17.75
CA LEU A 27 -7.53 2.48 -17.08
C LEU A 27 -6.13 2.96 -16.70
N CYS A 28 -5.27 2.09 -16.16
CA CYS A 28 -3.87 2.39 -15.86
C CYS A 28 -3.09 2.73 -17.13
N GLY A 29 -3.32 1.99 -18.23
CA GLY A 29 -2.75 2.30 -19.54
C GLY A 29 -3.18 3.66 -20.06
N PHE A 30 -4.47 3.99 -19.96
CA PHE A 30 -4.98 5.32 -20.32
C PHE A 30 -4.33 6.43 -19.48
N LEU A 31 -4.16 6.22 -18.17
CA LEU A 31 -3.47 7.18 -17.30
C LEU A 31 -2.01 7.37 -17.71
N LEU A 32 -1.29 6.29 -18.04
CA LEU A 32 0.10 6.38 -18.53
C LEU A 32 0.19 7.11 -19.87
N ILE A 33 -0.71 6.84 -20.81
CA ILE A 33 -0.77 7.53 -22.11
C ILE A 33 -1.10 9.01 -21.93
N SER A 34 -2.06 9.35 -21.06
CA SER A 34 -2.35 10.74 -20.67
C SER A 34 -1.12 11.40 -20.02
N MET A 35 -0.38 10.64 -19.21
CA MET A 35 0.91 11.02 -18.62
C MET A 35 2.09 10.91 -19.60
N ALA A 36 1.89 10.59 -20.87
CA ALA A 36 2.87 10.75 -21.94
C ALA A 36 2.56 12.00 -22.76
N ILE A 37 1.29 12.20 -23.13
CA ILE A 37 0.84 13.23 -24.09
C ILE A 37 0.75 14.64 -23.48
N LEU A 38 0.18 14.80 -22.28
CA LEU A 38 -0.03 16.13 -21.67
C LEU A 38 1.28 16.85 -21.26
N PRO A 39 1.33 18.18 -21.17
CA PRO A 39 2.50 18.87 -20.65
C PRO A 39 2.68 18.64 -19.14
N VAL A 40 3.94 18.63 -18.68
CA VAL A 40 4.34 18.38 -17.28
C VAL A 40 3.70 19.38 -16.30
N SER A 41 3.38 20.58 -16.76
CA SER A 41 2.68 21.63 -16.00
C SER A 41 1.26 21.22 -15.58
N ALA A 42 0.55 20.45 -16.40
CA ALA A 42 -0.81 20.01 -16.13
C ALA A 42 -0.86 18.70 -15.32
N THR A 43 0.07 17.79 -15.57
CA THR A 43 0.06 16.44 -14.97
C THR A 43 0.94 16.30 -13.73
N ARG A 44 1.86 17.24 -13.47
CA ARG A 44 2.86 17.16 -12.38
C ARG A 44 3.44 15.75 -12.20
N ARG A 45 3.83 15.19 -13.33
CA ARG A 45 4.32 13.82 -13.47
C ARG A 45 5.49 13.62 -12.51
N THR A 46 5.30 12.76 -11.52
CA THR A 46 6.37 12.31 -10.64
C THR A 46 6.77 10.93 -11.10
N PHE A 47 8.07 10.70 -11.29
CA PHE A 47 8.62 9.40 -11.70
C PHE A 47 8.06 8.24 -10.87
N LEU A 48 7.93 8.44 -9.55
CA LEU A 48 7.34 7.47 -8.61
C LEU A 48 5.91 7.08 -8.95
N ASN A 49 5.09 7.97 -9.49
CA ASN A 49 3.71 7.64 -9.85
C ASN A 49 3.67 6.81 -11.15
N ILE A 50 4.57 7.08 -12.10
CA ILE A 50 4.66 6.34 -13.36
C ILE A 50 5.05 4.88 -13.09
N ILE A 51 6.10 4.67 -12.29
CA ILE A 51 6.58 3.31 -11.99
C ILE A 51 5.61 2.51 -11.11
N LEU A 52 4.86 3.17 -10.22
CA LEU A 52 3.76 2.52 -9.49
C LEU A 52 2.65 2.04 -10.44
N LEU A 53 2.26 2.87 -11.43
CA LEU A 53 1.28 2.46 -12.44
C LEU A 53 1.80 1.30 -13.30
N VAL A 54 3.07 1.34 -13.69
CA VAL A 54 3.70 0.22 -14.42
C VAL A 54 3.73 -1.05 -13.57
N GLY A 55 4.06 -0.95 -12.28
CA GLY A 55 4.05 -2.08 -11.35
C GLY A 55 2.65 -2.71 -11.20
N ILE A 56 1.60 -1.87 -11.11
CA ILE A 56 0.20 -2.32 -11.08
C ILE A 56 -0.14 -3.07 -12.38
N MET A 57 0.19 -2.51 -13.54
CA MET A 57 -0.08 -3.16 -14.82
C MET A 57 0.65 -4.50 -14.96
N LEU A 58 1.89 -4.62 -14.44
CA LEU A 58 2.62 -5.90 -14.43
C LEU A 58 1.95 -6.91 -13.50
N LEU A 59 1.50 -6.49 -12.32
CA LEU A 59 0.75 -7.35 -11.40
C LEU A 59 -0.54 -7.86 -12.06
N GLU A 60 -1.32 -6.96 -12.68
CA GLU A 60 -2.56 -7.30 -13.40
C GLU A 60 -2.31 -8.24 -14.58
N LEU A 61 -1.22 -8.03 -15.32
CA LEU A 61 -0.83 -8.92 -16.42
C LEU A 61 -0.61 -10.35 -15.94
N GLY A 62 -0.12 -10.53 -14.72
CA GLY A 62 -0.01 -11.84 -14.06
C GLY A 62 -1.35 -12.57 -13.96
N PHE A 63 -2.46 -11.87 -13.73
CA PHE A 63 -3.80 -12.44 -13.65
C PHE A 63 -4.52 -12.54 -15.01
N ILE A 64 -4.21 -11.63 -15.94
CA ILE A 64 -4.82 -11.60 -17.28
C ILE A 64 -4.30 -12.74 -18.17
N ILE A 65 -3.01 -13.11 -18.07
CA ILE A 65 -2.41 -14.15 -18.92
C ILE A 65 -3.12 -15.52 -18.79
N PRO A 66 -3.35 -16.06 -17.57
CA PRO A 66 -4.08 -17.33 -17.41
C PRO A 66 -5.52 -17.24 -17.89
N LEU A 67 -6.18 -16.09 -17.72
CA LEU A 67 -7.55 -15.87 -18.20
C LEU A 67 -7.64 -15.98 -19.72
N ALA A 68 -6.69 -15.38 -20.44
CA ALA A 68 -6.68 -15.34 -21.90
C ALA A 68 -6.31 -16.70 -22.52
N ARG A 69 -5.42 -17.47 -21.90
CA ARG A 69 -4.93 -18.74 -22.45
C ARG A 69 -5.69 -19.97 -21.98
N GLN A 70 -6.41 -19.91 -20.86
CA GLN A 70 -7.11 -21.05 -20.23
C GLN A 70 -6.24 -22.34 -20.23
N PRO A 71 -5.02 -22.30 -19.67
CA PRO A 71 -4.09 -23.41 -19.74
C PRO A 71 -4.55 -24.60 -18.88
N GLU A 72 -4.09 -25.80 -19.26
CA GLU A 72 -4.26 -26.98 -18.42
C GLU A 72 -3.48 -26.79 -17.10
N GLN A 73 -4.18 -26.87 -15.97
CA GLN A 73 -3.62 -26.51 -14.66
C GLN A 73 -2.79 -27.65 -14.05
N CYS A 74 -3.06 -28.89 -14.46
CA CYS A 74 -2.46 -30.10 -13.90
C CYS A 74 -1.52 -30.73 -14.93
N HIS A 75 -0.31 -31.10 -14.50
CA HIS A 75 0.62 -31.88 -15.29
C HIS A 75 0.22 -33.37 -15.32
N ASN A 76 -0.29 -33.86 -14.19
CA ASN A 76 -0.86 -35.20 -14.04
C ASN A 76 -2.03 -35.14 -13.04
N ALA A 77 -2.67 -36.27 -12.73
CA ALA A 77 -3.86 -36.33 -11.87
C ALA A 77 -3.69 -35.74 -10.44
N ILE A 78 -2.46 -35.42 -10.00
CA ILE A 78 -2.14 -34.98 -8.63
C ILE A 78 -1.24 -33.73 -8.62
N THR A 79 -0.35 -33.55 -9.61
CA THR A 79 0.71 -32.53 -9.63
C THR A 79 0.32 -31.35 -10.54
N PRO A 80 0.28 -30.10 -10.03
CA PRO A 80 0.02 -28.91 -10.84
C PRO A 80 1.20 -28.56 -11.76
N ASN A 81 0.92 -27.92 -12.89
CA ASN A 81 1.96 -27.37 -13.76
C ASN A 81 2.70 -26.22 -13.04
N ASP A 82 4.02 -26.22 -13.19
CA ASP A 82 4.96 -25.25 -12.64
C ASP A 82 5.62 -24.40 -13.74
N MET A 83 6.56 -23.53 -13.36
CA MET A 83 7.29 -22.69 -14.31
C MET A 83 8.13 -23.47 -15.33
N ASN A 84 8.53 -24.70 -15.02
CA ASN A 84 9.38 -25.52 -15.89
C ASN A 84 8.55 -26.28 -16.93
N THR A 85 7.32 -26.60 -16.58
CA THR A 85 6.38 -27.38 -17.41
C THR A 85 5.43 -26.51 -18.23
N SER A 86 5.13 -25.27 -17.77
CA SER A 86 4.25 -24.34 -18.49
C SER A 86 4.82 -22.93 -18.56
N THR A 87 5.08 -22.47 -19.80
CA THR A 87 5.50 -21.09 -20.07
C THR A 87 4.43 -20.08 -19.69
N THR A 88 3.15 -20.45 -19.77
CA THR A 88 2.05 -19.58 -19.36
C THR A 88 2.11 -19.33 -17.87
N CYS A 89 2.39 -20.37 -17.07
CA CYS A 89 2.62 -20.21 -15.64
C CYS A 89 3.88 -19.39 -15.36
N ALA A 90 4.99 -19.71 -16.03
CA ALA A 90 6.25 -19.01 -15.83
C ALA A 90 6.11 -17.49 -15.99
N PHE A 91 5.52 -17.02 -17.09
CA PHE A 91 5.30 -15.60 -17.32
C PHE A 91 4.25 -15.00 -16.38
N SER A 92 3.09 -15.64 -16.22
CA SER A 92 2.03 -15.16 -15.33
C SER A 92 2.52 -14.98 -13.89
N GLY A 93 3.14 -16.01 -13.32
CA GLY A 93 3.66 -15.98 -11.97
C GLY A 93 4.84 -15.03 -11.82
N ALA A 94 5.73 -14.92 -12.82
CA ALA A 94 6.82 -13.95 -12.78
C ALA A 94 6.30 -12.50 -12.81
N PHE A 95 5.32 -12.18 -13.65
CA PHE A 95 4.72 -10.85 -13.70
C PHE A 95 3.97 -10.51 -12.41
N ALA A 96 3.24 -11.47 -11.83
CA ALA A 96 2.58 -11.28 -10.54
C ALA A 96 3.61 -11.03 -9.41
N ALA A 97 4.65 -11.86 -9.32
CA ALA A 97 5.70 -11.74 -8.31
C ALA A 97 6.46 -10.41 -8.45
N PHE A 98 6.88 -10.08 -9.68
CA PHE A 98 7.60 -8.85 -9.97
C PHE A 98 6.74 -7.61 -9.75
N GLY A 99 5.52 -7.58 -10.29
CA GLY A 99 4.58 -6.47 -10.11
C GLY A 99 4.28 -6.20 -8.64
N GLY A 100 3.99 -7.26 -7.86
CA GLY A 100 3.77 -7.13 -6.42
C GLY A 100 4.98 -6.58 -5.66
N MET A 101 6.19 -7.08 -5.98
CA MET A 101 7.41 -6.63 -5.30
C MET A 101 7.82 -5.20 -5.69
N THR A 102 7.66 -4.84 -6.97
CA THR A 102 7.81 -3.46 -7.45
C THR A 102 6.82 -2.54 -6.73
N LEU A 103 5.56 -2.95 -6.61
CA LEU A 103 4.53 -2.13 -5.97
C LEU A 103 4.89 -1.77 -4.53
N VAL A 104 5.18 -2.76 -3.68
CA VAL A 104 5.51 -2.49 -2.26
C VAL A 104 6.82 -1.71 -2.10
N THR A 105 7.82 -1.96 -2.94
CA THR A 105 9.12 -1.30 -2.85
C THR A 105 9.00 0.18 -3.19
N TRP A 106 8.26 0.52 -4.25
CA TRP A 106 8.05 1.92 -4.64
C TRP A 106 7.05 2.65 -3.75
N ILE A 107 6.07 1.94 -3.18
CA ILE A 107 5.19 2.49 -2.13
C ILE A 107 6.04 2.91 -0.92
N LEU A 108 6.99 2.07 -0.49
CA LEU A 108 7.89 2.38 0.63
C LEU A 108 8.75 3.62 0.33
N ILE A 109 9.41 3.68 -0.83
CA ILE A 109 10.21 4.86 -1.23
C ILE A 109 9.35 6.13 -1.23
N ARG A 110 8.15 6.04 -1.78
CA ARG A 110 7.22 7.16 -1.83
C ARG A 110 6.83 7.64 -0.43
N ALA A 111 6.48 6.71 0.46
CA ALA A 111 6.13 7.02 1.85
C ALA A 111 7.32 7.67 2.58
N PHE A 112 8.53 7.13 2.37
CA PHE A 112 9.75 7.66 2.95
C PHE A 112 10.06 9.10 2.49
N PHE A 113 10.03 9.38 1.19
CA PHE A 113 10.27 10.73 0.68
C PHE A 113 9.21 11.73 1.10
N MET A 114 7.95 11.30 1.16
CA MET A 114 6.90 12.17 1.67
C MET A 114 7.11 12.49 3.15
N HIS A 115 7.50 11.50 3.97
CA HIS A 115 7.81 11.70 5.37
C HIS A 115 8.99 12.67 5.56
N LEU A 116 10.05 12.49 4.77
CA LEU A 116 11.22 13.34 4.77
C LEU A 116 10.91 14.79 4.40
N GLN A 117 10.07 15.00 3.38
CA GLN A 117 9.66 16.32 2.95
C GLN A 117 8.74 17.03 3.95
N ILE A 118 7.84 16.29 4.62
CA ILE A 118 6.80 16.90 5.46
C ILE A 118 7.25 17.03 6.92
N VAL A 119 7.81 15.97 7.49
CA VAL A 119 8.16 15.92 8.92
C VAL A 119 9.53 16.53 9.17
N TRP A 120 10.48 16.30 8.25
CA TRP A 120 11.85 16.76 8.37
C TRP A 120 12.17 18.00 7.51
N ASP A 121 11.23 18.52 6.71
CA ASP A 121 11.41 19.67 5.80
C ASP A 121 12.62 19.52 4.84
N ILE A 122 13.01 18.28 4.52
CA ILE A 122 14.10 17.97 3.60
C ILE A 122 13.51 17.67 2.23
N THR A 123 13.78 18.53 1.24
CA THR A 123 13.32 18.34 -0.14
C THR A 123 14.28 17.43 -0.91
N PRO A 124 13.84 16.25 -1.39
CA PRO A 124 14.71 15.36 -2.15
C PRO A 124 15.20 16.01 -3.45
N THR A 125 16.50 15.95 -3.68
CA THR A 125 17.11 16.42 -4.94
C THR A 125 17.16 15.29 -5.99
N LYS A 126 17.55 15.62 -7.23
CA LYS A 126 17.64 14.66 -8.34
C LYS A 126 18.54 13.45 -8.01
N TYR A 127 19.62 13.64 -7.26
CA TYR A 127 20.54 12.57 -6.86
C TYR A 127 19.90 11.61 -5.85
N HIS A 128 19.08 12.11 -4.93
CA HIS A 128 18.33 11.26 -4.00
C HIS A 128 17.34 10.35 -4.75
N PHE A 129 16.64 10.90 -5.75
CA PHE A 129 15.77 10.11 -6.62
C PHE A 129 16.53 9.07 -7.43
N LEU A 130 17.69 9.42 -7.99
CA LEU A 130 18.52 8.47 -8.74
C LEU A 130 19.01 7.32 -7.84
N GLY A 131 19.57 7.64 -6.68
CA GLY A 131 20.06 6.65 -5.72
C GLY A 131 18.96 5.71 -5.23
N ALA A 132 17.79 6.26 -4.89
CA ALA A 132 16.65 5.44 -4.45
C ALA A 132 16.14 4.51 -5.55
N ASN A 133 16.16 4.93 -6.82
CA ASN A 133 15.77 4.07 -7.94
C ASN A 133 16.74 2.93 -8.17
N ILE A 134 18.04 3.20 -8.15
CA ILE A 134 19.07 2.15 -8.28
C ILE A 134 18.90 1.13 -7.15
N ALA A 135 18.74 1.61 -5.91
CA ALA A 135 18.51 0.74 -4.76
C ALA A 135 17.22 -0.09 -4.89
N ALA A 136 16.08 0.52 -5.23
CA ALA A 136 14.82 -0.22 -5.35
C ALA A 136 14.81 -1.23 -6.49
N TRP A 137 15.36 -0.88 -7.66
CA TRP A 137 15.49 -1.86 -8.74
C TRP A 137 16.37 -3.03 -8.35
N THR A 138 17.50 -2.76 -7.67
CA THR A 138 18.41 -3.79 -7.18
C THR A 138 17.71 -4.73 -6.20
N VAL A 139 17.02 -4.16 -5.21
CA VAL A 139 16.26 -4.93 -4.20
C VAL A 139 15.14 -5.74 -4.86
N THR A 140 14.38 -5.12 -5.76
CA THR A 140 13.25 -5.78 -6.43
C THR A 140 13.71 -6.93 -7.31
N ILE A 141 14.70 -6.71 -8.18
CA ILE A 141 15.23 -7.75 -9.06
C ILE A 141 15.89 -8.86 -8.23
N GLY A 142 16.65 -8.52 -7.20
CA GLY A 142 17.29 -9.50 -6.32
C GLY A 142 16.27 -10.37 -5.59
N LEU A 143 15.25 -9.77 -4.97
CA LEU A 143 14.23 -10.51 -4.25
C LEU A 143 13.35 -11.34 -5.19
N VAL A 144 12.94 -10.81 -6.34
CA VAL A 144 12.17 -11.59 -7.33
C VAL A 144 12.99 -12.76 -7.88
N SER A 145 14.28 -12.55 -8.15
CA SER A 145 15.17 -13.64 -8.58
C SER A 145 15.29 -14.71 -7.49
N ALA A 146 15.42 -14.32 -6.23
CA ALA A 146 15.43 -15.25 -5.10
C ALA A 146 14.10 -16.02 -4.98
N VAL A 147 12.96 -15.37 -5.19
CA VAL A 147 11.64 -16.01 -5.19
C VAL A 147 11.55 -17.05 -6.30
N LEU A 148 11.94 -16.71 -7.52
CA LEU A 148 11.90 -17.63 -8.66
C LEU A 148 12.88 -18.80 -8.49
N ALA A 149 14.05 -18.56 -7.89
CA ALA A 149 15.08 -19.59 -7.69
C ALA A 149 14.76 -20.56 -6.53
N HIS A 150 14.16 -20.07 -5.43
CA HIS A 150 13.95 -20.89 -4.23
C HIS A 150 12.52 -21.38 -4.04
N ALA A 151 11.51 -20.56 -4.32
CA ALA A 151 10.11 -20.94 -4.14
C ALA A 151 9.48 -21.41 -5.46
N GLY A 152 9.77 -20.67 -6.52
CA GLY A 152 9.18 -20.86 -7.84
C GLY A 152 7.69 -20.51 -7.92
N VAL A 153 7.10 -20.70 -9.11
CA VAL A 153 5.68 -20.41 -9.38
C VAL A 153 4.98 -21.66 -9.94
N SER A 154 3.72 -21.87 -9.55
CA SER A 154 2.89 -22.97 -10.03
C SER A 154 1.42 -22.60 -10.05
N PHE A 155 0.60 -23.31 -10.81
CA PHE A 155 -0.84 -23.09 -10.81
C PHE A 155 -1.42 -23.48 -9.44
N ARG A 156 -2.06 -22.49 -8.80
CA ARG A 156 -2.66 -22.58 -7.47
C ARG A 156 -3.84 -21.58 -7.45
N PHE A 157 -4.91 -21.89 -6.72
CA PHE A 157 -6.12 -21.03 -6.63
C PHE A 157 -6.86 -20.82 -7.96
N GLY A 158 -7.82 -21.70 -8.29
CA GLY A 158 -8.80 -21.42 -9.36
C GLY A 158 -8.23 -21.23 -10.77
N GLY A 159 -6.96 -21.57 -11.02
CA GLY A 159 -6.31 -21.49 -12.33
C GLY A 159 -5.30 -20.38 -12.54
N TYR A 160 -4.98 -19.61 -11.50
CA TYR A 160 -3.93 -18.60 -11.57
C TYR A 160 -2.55 -19.19 -11.24
N CYS A 161 -1.49 -18.65 -11.81
CA CYS A 161 -0.13 -19.05 -11.45
C CYS A 161 0.40 -18.12 -10.35
N HIS A 162 0.81 -18.68 -9.22
CA HIS A 162 1.28 -17.92 -8.06
C HIS A 162 2.58 -18.50 -7.50
N VAL A 163 3.29 -17.70 -6.71
CA VAL A 163 4.45 -18.15 -5.92
C VAL A 163 4.04 -19.34 -5.04
N ASN A 164 4.84 -20.40 -5.08
CA ASN A 164 4.62 -21.64 -4.31
C ASN A 164 4.60 -21.37 -2.80
N HIS A 165 4.19 -22.33 -1.97
CA HIS A 165 4.22 -22.22 -0.50
C HIS A 165 5.61 -22.53 0.09
N THR A 166 6.30 -23.55 -0.45
CA THR A 166 7.59 -23.99 0.05
C THR A 166 8.65 -22.91 -0.19
N GLY A 167 9.21 -22.34 0.89
CA GLY A 167 10.26 -21.33 0.80
C GLY A 167 9.78 -19.92 0.38
N SER A 168 8.49 -19.68 0.15
CA SER A 168 7.99 -18.37 -0.28
C SER A 168 7.75 -17.38 0.85
N ILE A 169 7.47 -17.86 2.06
CA ILE A 169 7.33 -17.01 3.23
C ILE A 169 8.58 -16.14 3.43
N PRO A 170 9.81 -16.69 3.53
CA PRO A 170 11.00 -15.87 3.73
C PRO A 170 11.45 -15.10 2.48
N THR A 171 11.09 -15.54 1.27
CA THR A 171 11.60 -14.93 0.02
C THR A 171 10.66 -13.90 -0.58
N TYR A 172 9.35 -14.03 -0.37
CA TYR A 172 8.32 -13.17 -0.96
C TYR A 172 7.45 -12.50 0.09
N TRP A 173 6.65 -13.28 0.83
CA TRP A 173 5.57 -12.73 1.67
C TRP A 173 6.08 -11.92 2.86
N ALA A 174 7.17 -12.34 3.52
CA ALA A 174 7.77 -11.59 4.62
C ALA A 174 8.24 -10.20 4.15
N TRP A 175 8.82 -10.10 2.96
CA TRP A 175 9.28 -8.83 2.39
C TRP A 175 8.12 -7.94 1.95
N LEU A 176 7.07 -8.50 1.35
CA LEU A 176 5.85 -7.76 1.03
C LEU A 176 5.25 -7.12 2.29
N LEU A 177 5.14 -7.89 3.37
CA LEU A 177 4.64 -7.40 4.65
C LEU A 177 5.57 -6.40 5.31
N ALA A 178 6.88 -6.63 5.29
CA ALA A 178 7.85 -5.73 5.89
C ALA A 178 7.84 -4.36 5.19
N PHE A 179 7.90 -4.36 3.85
CA PHE A 179 7.91 -3.11 3.07
C PHE A 179 6.55 -2.40 3.12
N GLY A 180 5.45 -3.14 2.96
CA GLY A 180 4.10 -2.60 3.09
C GLY A 180 3.81 -2.04 4.48
N GLY A 181 4.18 -2.77 5.54
CA GLY A 181 4.01 -2.37 6.93
C GLY A 181 4.86 -1.15 7.29
N LEU A 182 6.11 -1.10 6.85
CA LEU A 182 6.96 0.08 7.07
C LEU A 182 6.41 1.30 6.33
N ALA A 183 5.95 1.13 5.08
CA ALA A 183 5.31 2.20 4.34
C ALA A 183 4.04 2.69 5.04
N PHE A 184 3.22 1.78 5.57
CA PHE A 184 2.03 2.12 6.35
C PHE A 184 2.37 2.97 7.57
N VAL A 185 3.35 2.55 8.37
CA VAL A 185 3.78 3.28 9.57
C VAL A 185 4.27 4.67 9.22
N LEU A 186 5.14 4.80 8.21
CA LEU A 186 5.61 6.11 7.73
C LEU A 186 4.44 6.99 7.27
N GLN A 187 3.47 6.40 6.58
CA GLN A 187 2.30 7.11 6.10
C GLN A 187 1.42 7.61 7.26
N LEU A 188 1.17 6.77 8.27
CA LEU A 188 0.44 7.14 9.48
C LEU A 188 1.13 8.26 10.26
N LEU A 189 2.44 8.15 10.47
CA LEU A 189 3.23 9.16 11.17
C LEU A 189 3.17 10.51 10.44
N THR A 190 3.26 10.48 9.11
CA THR A 190 3.16 11.68 8.27
C THR A 190 1.77 12.32 8.37
N PHE A 191 0.71 11.52 8.32
CA PHE A 191 -0.66 12.00 8.50
C PHE A 191 -0.90 12.59 9.88
N ALA A 192 -0.45 11.93 10.94
CA ALA A 192 -0.57 12.42 12.31
C ALA A 192 0.15 13.76 12.49
N TYR A 193 1.34 13.93 11.88
CA TYR A 193 2.05 15.21 11.87
C TYR A 193 1.27 16.30 11.13
N CYS A 194 0.73 16.00 9.95
CA CYS A 194 -0.12 16.93 9.20
C CYS A 194 -1.33 17.39 10.02
N ILE A 195 -2.01 16.47 10.70
CA ILE A 195 -3.15 16.78 11.59
C ILE A 195 -2.71 17.68 12.73
N LYS A 196 -1.61 17.35 13.41
CA LYS A 196 -1.05 18.16 14.51
C LYS A 196 -0.77 19.60 14.05
N VAL A 197 -0.06 19.79 12.94
CA VAL A 197 0.29 21.12 12.42
C VAL A 197 -0.98 21.87 11.97
N TYR A 198 -1.93 21.18 11.36
CA TYR A 198 -3.21 21.77 10.95
C TYR A 198 -4.04 22.25 12.15
N LEU A 199 -4.19 21.41 13.19
CA LEU A 199 -4.88 21.76 14.42
C LEU A 199 -4.18 22.91 15.14
N GLN A 200 -2.85 22.91 15.22
CA GLN A 200 -2.09 24.03 15.79
C GLN A 200 -2.33 25.33 15.02
N ALA A 201 -2.35 25.29 13.69
CA ALA A 201 -2.65 26.46 12.88
C ALA A 201 -4.11 26.92 13.00
N ALA A 202 -5.07 26.00 13.17
CA ALA A 202 -6.48 26.30 13.40
C ALA A 202 -6.73 26.90 14.79
N LEU A 203 -6.12 26.34 15.83
CA LEU A 203 -6.19 26.85 17.21
C LEU A 203 -5.57 28.25 17.32
N LEU A 204 -4.47 28.50 16.61
CA LEU A 204 -3.86 29.84 16.50
C LEU A 204 -4.61 30.77 15.52
N ARG A 205 -5.57 30.25 14.74
CA ARG A 205 -6.46 31.04 13.89
C ARG A 205 -7.73 31.45 14.62
N ALA A 206 -8.17 30.70 15.64
CA ALA A 206 -9.23 31.12 16.55
C ALA A 206 -8.77 32.38 17.30
N PRO A 207 -9.22 33.58 16.90
CA PRO A 207 -8.87 34.80 17.62
C PRO A 207 -9.73 34.80 18.89
N THR A 208 -9.29 35.19 20.07
CA THR A 208 -9.05 36.62 20.37
C THR A 208 -10.00 37.59 19.66
N HIS A 209 -11.25 37.19 19.38
CA HIS A 209 -12.38 38.11 19.20
C HIS A 209 -12.82 38.72 20.55
N ALA A 210 -12.28 38.22 21.67
CA ALA A 210 -12.61 38.69 23.01
C ALA A 210 -11.59 39.67 23.63
N LEU A 211 -10.41 39.91 23.03
CA LEU A 211 -9.37 40.71 23.70
C LEU A 211 -8.70 41.80 22.83
N SER A 212 -9.38 42.29 21.80
CA SER A 212 -8.93 43.46 21.03
C SER A 212 -9.61 44.78 21.46
N ASN A 213 -10.47 44.78 22.47
CA ASN A 213 -11.26 45.95 22.86
C ASN A 213 -10.82 46.65 24.15
N SER A 214 -9.62 46.42 24.68
CA SER A 214 -9.20 47.08 25.93
C SER A 214 -7.78 47.66 25.95
N ALA A 215 -7.17 47.90 24.79
CA ALA A 215 -5.88 48.61 24.73
C ALA A 215 -5.94 49.94 23.94
N ALA A 216 -7.13 50.54 23.83
CA ALA A 216 -7.33 51.86 23.24
C ALA A 216 -8.01 52.79 24.25
N SER A 217 -7.27 53.21 25.28
CA SER A 217 -7.51 54.48 25.99
C SER A 217 -6.45 54.66 27.09
N SER A 218 -5.37 55.37 26.76
CA SER A 218 -4.57 56.14 27.72
C SER A 218 -3.76 57.13 26.89
N ASP A 219 -4.48 58.12 26.37
CA ASP A 219 -3.90 59.37 25.93
C ASP A 219 -3.40 60.09 27.18
N GLY A 220 -2.14 60.50 27.16
CA GLY A 220 -1.41 60.94 28.35
C GLY A 220 -0.13 61.65 27.96
N THR A 221 -0.31 62.82 27.36
CA THR A 221 0.73 63.82 27.10
C THR A 221 1.54 64.08 28.37
N GLY A 222 2.84 63.79 28.33
CA GLY A 222 3.75 63.99 29.45
C GLY A 222 5.18 64.16 28.96
N THR A 223 5.51 65.40 28.60
CA THR A 223 6.87 65.90 28.40
C THR A 223 7.66 65.74 29.70
N GLY A 224 8.79 65.03 29.67
CA GLY A 224 9.61 64.82 30.87
C GLY A 224 11.00 64.31 30.54
N THR A 225 11.95 65.22 30.40
CA THR A 225 13.39 64.98 30.37
C THR A 225 13.83 64.47 31.75
N GLY A 226 14.47 63.30 31.82
CA GLY A 226 14.92 62.74 33.09
C GLY A 226 15.92 61.59 32.93
N THR A 227 17.20 61.93 33.09
CA THR A 227 18.30 61.02 33.38
C THR A 227 18.07 60.35 34.74
N GLY A 228 17.94 59.01 34.77
CA GLY A 228 17.76 58.28 36.01
C GLY A 228 17.89 56.76 35.84
N THR A 229 19.04 56.22 36.21
CA THR A 229 19.29 54.79 36.44
C THR A 229 18.46 54.30 37.62
N THR A 230 17.30 53.71 37.36
CA THR A 230 16.57 52.89 38.34
C THR A 230 16.05 51.62 37.66
N THR A 231 16.48 50.47 38.18
CA THR A 231 16.06 49.13 37.75
C THR A 231 14.66 48.84 38.30
N ASP A 232 13.63 49.33 37.59
CA ASP A 232 12.23 49.09 37.95
C ASP A 232 11.77 47.65 37.60
N PRO A 233 11.24 46.88 38.56
CA PRO A 233 10.74 45.52 38.30
C PRO A 233 9.52 45.50 37.35
N ALA A 234 8.81 46.63 37.21
CA ALA A 234 7.70 46.79 36.27
C ALA A 234 8.17 46.86 34.79
N ALA A 235 9.34 47.45 34.53
CA ALA A 235 9.94 47.47 33.20
C ALA A 235 10.43 46.07 32.78
N ALA A 236 11.01 45.32 33.73
CA ALA A 236 11.38 43.92 33.52
C ALA A 236 10.15 43.04 33.17
N ARG A 237 9.03 43.22 33.89
CA ARG A 237 7.78 42.47 33.64
C ARG A 237 7.15 42.76 32.27
N LYS A 238 7.19 44.02 31.82
CA LYS A 238 6.75 44.43 30.47
C LYS A 238 7.63 43.83 29.38
N ASN A 239 8.94 43.80 29.58
CA ASN A 239 9.88 43.19 28.64
C ASN A 239 9.68 41.68 28.51
N SER A 240 9.40 40.97 29.63
CA SER A 240 9.07 39.53 29.61
C SER A 240 7.75 39.24 28.88
N ALA A 241 6.71 40.06 29.09
CA ALA A 241 5.43 39.92 28.39
C ALA A 241 5.54 40.26 26.89
N ALA A 242 6.32 41.29 26.54
CA ALA A 242 6.63 41.64 25.16
C ALA A 242 7.45 40.53 24.46
N ALA A 243 8.44 39.94 25.14
CA ALA A 243 9.21 38.81 24.63
C ALA A 243 8.34 37.55 24.44
N PHE A 244 7.47 37.23 25.40
CA PHE A 244 6.53 36.11 25.29
C PHE A 244 5.48 36.33 24.19
N SER A 245 4.97 37.55 24.02
CA SER A 245 4.07 37.91 22.93
C SER A 245 4.78 37.92 21.56
N ALA A 246 6.05 38.29 21.50
CA ALA A 246 6.86 38.20 20.28
C ALA A 246 7.14 36.73 19.92
N GLN A 247 7.47 35.90 20.91
CA GLN A 247 7.74 34.47 20.73
C GLN A 247 6.49 33.65 20.36
N SER A 248 5.32 34.01 20.91
CA SER A 248 4.04 33.42 20.49
C SER A 248 3.66 33.86 19.07
N ARG A 249 3.89 35.13 18.70
CA ARG A 249 3.68 35.63 17.32
C ARG A 249 4.60 34.96 16.30
N THR A 250 5.88 34.74 16.62
CA THR A 250 6.82 34.03 15.73
C THR A 250 6.45 32.56 15.58
N ARG A 251 6.11 31.85 16.68
CA ARG A 251 5.60 30.47 16.65
C ARG A 251 4.32 30.37 15.81
N ALA A 252 3.41 31.34 15.94
CA ALA A 252 2.18 31.35 15.16
C ALA A 252 2.39 31.66 13.67
N ARG A 253 3.36 32.52 13.33
CA ARG A 253 3.76 32.74 11.93
C ARG A 253 4.42 31.49 11.33
N ALA A 254 5.28 30.81 12.08
CA ALA A 254 5.92 29.56 11.67
C ALA A 254 4.89 28.43 11.47
N ALA A 255 3.96 28.24 12.40
CA ALA A 255 2.87 27.27 12.29
C ALA A 255 1.97 27.55 11.07
N ARG A 256 1.66 28.82 10.78
CA ARG A 256 0.88 29.20 9.59
C ARG A 256 1.64 29.03 8.28
N ALA A 257 2.96 29.25 8.28
CA ALA A 257 3.80 28.99 7.11
C ALA A 257 3.87 27.48 6.83
N ALA A 258 4.10 26.66 7.87
CA ALA A 258 4.08 25.20 7.79
C ALA A 258 2.72 24.67 7.34
N ALA A 259 1.61 25.14 7.93
CA ALA A 259 0.27 24.70 7.54
C ALA A 259 -0.11 25.10 6.10
N ARG A 260 0.36 26.24 5.59
CA ARG A 260 0.17 26.60 4.17
C ARG A 260 0.93 25.65 3.24
N ARG A 261 2.19 25.33 3.56
CA ARG A 261 3.00 24.36 2.80
C ARG A 261 2.37 22.97 2.83
N VAL A 262 1.99 22.49 4.02
CA VAL A 262 1.30 21.19 4.21
C VAL A 262 -0.02 21.15 3.46
N ARG A 263 -0.82 22.21 3.52
CA ARG A 263 -2.09 22.31 2.78
C ARG A 263 -1.87 22.32 1.27
N GLN A 264 -0.83 22.98 0.79
CA GLN A 264 -0.47 22.97 -0.63
C GLN A 264 -0.02 21.56 -1.05
N VAL A 265 0.88 20.90 -0.31
CA VAL A 265 1.29 19.52 -0.63
C VAL A 265 0.11 18.54 -0.57
N LEU A 266 -0.72 18.61 0.46
CA LEU A 266 -1.93 17.78 0.61
C LEU A 266 -2.93 18.03 -0.51
N GLN A 267 -3.29 19.29 -0.83
CA GLN A 267 -4.25 19.57 -1.91
C GLN A 267 -3.80 19.03 -3.26
N LEU A 268 -2.49 18.94 -3.49
CA LEU A 268 -1.96 18.46 -4.76
C LEU A 268 -1.78 16.93 -4.79
N GLN A 269 -1.71 16.26 -3.64
CA GLN A 269 -1.38 14.83 -3.55
C GLN A 269 -2.44 13.97 -2.82
N TRP A 270 -3.47 14.56 -2.21
CA TRP A 270 -4.40 13.83 -1.34
C TRP A 270 -5.12 12.67 -2.04
N ARG A 271 -5.44 12.82 -3.34
CA ARG A 271 -6.06 11.75 -4.13
C ARG A 271 -5.16 10.53 -4.25
N SER A 272 -3.92 10.76 -4.68
CA SER A 272 -2.94 9.70 -4.85
C SER A 272 -2.49 9.12 -3.50
N LEU A 273 -2.56 9.92 -2.44
CA LEU A 273 -2.25 9.51 -1.08
C LEU A 273 -3.32 8.62 -0.46
N ALA A 274 -4.60 8.96 -0.67
CA ALA A 274 -5.73 8.15 -0.22
C ALA A 274 -5.73 6.79 -0.95
N ILE A 275 -5.47 6.79 -2.25
CA ILE A 275 -5.36 5.56 -3.05
C ILE A 275 -4.23 4.66 -2.51
N VAL A 276 -3.05 5.22 -2.20
CA VAL A 276 -1.96 4.41 -1.62
C VAL A 276 -2.27 3.93 -0.22
N ALA A 277 -2.89 4.75 0.63
CA ALA A 277 -3.28 4.33 1.97
C ALA A 277 -4.30 3.16 1.92
N LEU A 278 -5.26 3.23 0.99
CA LEU A 278 -6.22 2.16 0.74
C LEU A 278 -5.53 0.91 0.21
N ALA A 279 -4.65 1.04 -0.80
CA ALA A 279 -3.89 -0.09 -1.36
C ALA A 279 -3.00 -0.77 -0.31
N ILE A 280 -2.40 -0.02 0.61
CA ILE A 280 -1.62 -0.57 1.72
C ILE A 280 -2.53 -1.34 2.69
N PHE A 281 -3.70 -0.78 3.03
CA PHE A 281 -4.67 -1.43 3.90
C PHE A 281 -5.18 -2.74 3.30
N THR A 282 -5.56 -2.75 2.03
CA THR A 282 -6.01 -3.96 1.33
C THR A 282 -4.89 -4.98 1.20
N THR A 283 -3.66 -4.55 0.85
CA THR A 283 -2.49 -5.45 0.82
C THR A 283 -2.23 -6.09 2.18
N ALA A 284 -2.28 -5.30 3.26
CA ALA A 284 -2.08 -5.81 4.62
C ALA A 284 -3.19 -6.80 5.00
N PHE A 285 -4.44 -6.51 4.68
CA PHE A 285 -5.57 -7.41 4.89
C PHE A 285 -5.38 -8.72 4.14
N VAL A 286 -5.08 -8.66 2.84
CA VAL A 286 -4.82 -9.82 1.98
C VAL A 286 -3.67 -10.65 2.53
N CYS A 287 -2.52 -10.04 2.88
CA CYS A 287 -1.38 -10.77 3.42
C CYS A 287 -1.69 -11.42 4.78
N VAL A 288 -2.40 -10.74 5.69
CA VAL A 288 -2.81 -11.31 6.98
C VAL A 288 -3.76 -12.47 6.77
N VAL A 289 -4.76 -12.32 5.90
CA VAL A 289 -5.72 -13.37 5.57
C VAL A 289 -4.99 -14.56 4.96
N PHE A 290 -4.11 -14.37 3.97
CA PHE A 290 -3.33 -15.45 3.36
C PHE A 290 -2.45 -16.18 4.37
N ILE A 291 -1.71 -15.47 5.23
CA ILE A 291 -0.85 -16.12 6.24
C ILE A 291 -1.68 -16.88 7.27
N VAL A 292 -2.80 -16.32 7.72
CA VAL A 292 -3.68 -17.00 8.67
C VAL A 292 -4.33 -18.23 8.03
N LEU A 293 -4.68 -18.18 6.75
CA LEU A 293 -5.23 -19.32 6.02
C LEU A 293 -4.19 -20.38 5.73
N ASP A 294 -2.99 -19.99 5.32
CA ASP A 294 -1.88 -20.90 5.00
C ASP A 294 -1.42 -21.63 6.27
N ASN A 295 -1.24 -20.90 7.38
CA ASN A 295 -0.95 -21.50 8.69
C ASN A 295 -2.07 -22.44 9.17
N LYS A 296 -3.33 -22.14 8.87
CA LYS A 296 -4.47 -23.02 9.21
C LYS A 296 -4.47 -24.26 8.34
N GLN A 297 -4.21 -24.13 7.05
CA GLN A 297 -4.11 -25.23 6.09
C GLN A 297 -2.97 -26.17 6.47
N GLU A 298 -1.78 -25.63 6.73
CA GLU A 298 -0.62 -26.42 7.16
C GLU A 298 -0.91 -27.15 8.48
N LYS A 299 -1.51 -26.47 9.45
CA LYS A 299 -1.91 -27.12 10.72
C LYS A 299 -3.00 -28.18 10.53
N LEU A 300 -3.97 -27.96 9.66
CA LEU A 300 -5.00 -28.95 9.36
C LEU A 300 -4.41 -30.17 8.65
N ALA A 301 -3.50 -29.96 7.69
CA ALA A 301 -2.81 -31.02 6.98
C ALA A 301 -1.89 -31.85 7.88
N LEU A 302 -1.24 -31.22 8.86
CA LEU A 302 -0.31 -31.88 9.79
C LEU A 302 -1.00 -32.53 11.00
N THR A 303 -2.12 -31.95 11.47
CA THR A 303 -2.78 -32.40 12.73
C THR A 303 -3.97 -33.33 12.47
N ASN A 304 -4.64 -33.20 11.32
CA ASN A 304 -5.82 -33.99 10.98
C ASN A 304 -5.56 -34.90 9.77
N THR A 305 -4.70 -35.90 9.95
CA THR A 305 -4.64 -37.05 9.03
C THR A 305 -6.02 -37.69 8.89
N GLU A 306 -6.90 -37.58 9.89
CA GLU A 306 -8.28 -38.08 9.88
C GLU A 306 -9.24 -37.27 9.00
N ALA A 307 -8.98 -35.98 8.74
CA ALA A 307 -9.85 -35.16 7.88
C ALA A 307 -9.70 -35.50 6.39
N SER A 308 -8.58 -36.12 5.99
CA SER A 308 -8.37 -36.62 4.63
C SER A 308 -8.75 -38.10 4.46
N VAL A 309 -9.00 -38.82 5.55
CA VAL A 309 -9.43 -40.24 5.50
C VAL A 309 -10.68 -40.45 4.65
N PRO A 310 -11.77 -39.66 4.73
CA PRO A 310 -12.97 -39.89 3.92
C PRO A 310 -12.68 -39.73 2.41
N TRP A 311 -11.89 -38.71 2.06
CA TRP A 311 -11.48 -38.46 0.68
C TRP A 311 -10.54 -39.54 0.14
N ILE A 312 -9.51 -39.92 0.91
CA ILE A 312 -8.56 -40.99 0.55
C ILE A 312 -9.28 -42.33 0.43
N THR A 313 -10.18 -42.65 1.36
CA THR A 313 -10.98 -43.88 1.34
C THR A 313 -11.89 -43.92 0.11
N CYS A 314 -12.54 -42.80 -0.20
CA CYS A 314 -13.33 -42.68 -1.42
C CYS A 314 -12.46 -42.89 -2.67
N MET A 315 -11.28 -42.25 -2.74
CA MET A 315 -10.34 -42.39 -3.86
C MET A 315 -9.83 -43.82 -4.07
N ILE A 316 -9.55 -44.54 -2.99
CA ILE A 316 -9.13 -45.94 -3.05
C ILE A 316 -10.26 -46.83 -3.59
N LEU A 317 -11.51 -46.56 -3.20
CA LEU A 317 -12.67 -47.39 -3.56
C LEU A 317 -13.22 -47.13 -4.95
N THR A 318 -13.33 -45.86 -5.37
CA THR A 318 -13.95 -45.50 -6.65
C THR A 318 -12.94 -45.25 -7.75
N ARG A 319 -11.68 -44.93 -7.42
CA ARG A 319 -10.65 -44.42 -8.35
C ARG A 319 -11.13 -43.24 -9.22
N ASP A 320 -12.16 -42.54 -8.76
CA ASP A 320 -12.81 -41.49 -9.52
C ASP A 320 -12.83 -40.20 -8.69
N ASN A 321 -11.99 -39.25 -9.13
CA ASN A 321 -11.81 -37.94 -8.49
C ASN A 321 -13.13 -37.19 -8.36
N GLU A 322 -13.98 -37.25 -9.39
CA GLU A 322 -15.21 -36.46 -9.48
C GLU A 322 -16.13 -36.82 -8.32
N ARG A 323 -16.35 -38.11 -8.07
CA ARG A 323 -17.23 -38.60 -7.00
C ARG A 323 -16.73 -38.24 -5.60
N CYS A 324 -15.41 -38.18 -5.40
CA CYS A 324 -14.81 -37.98 -4.08
C CYS A 324 -14.58 -36.50 -3.71
N LEU A 325 -14.71 -35.57 -4.66
CA LEU A 325 -14.55 -34.12 -4.41
C LEU A 325 -15.39 -33.58 -3.25
N GLY A 326 -16.57 -34.15 -2.98
CA GLY A 326 -17.45 -33.72 -1.87
C GLY A 326 -16.80 -33.85 -0.48
N GLU A 327 -15.86 -34.77 -0.32
CA GLU A 327 -15.18 -35.06 0.95
C GLU A 327 -13.99 -34.11 1.22
N THR A 328 -13.65 -33.24 0.27
CA THR A 328 -12.50 -32.31 0.36
C THR A 328 -12.83 -31.00 1.06
N GLY A 329 -14.09 -30.77 1.45
CA GLY A 329 -14.56 -29.54 2.10
C GLY A 329 -13.74 -29.06 3.31
N PRO A 330 -13.20 -29.94 4.17
CA PRO A 330 -12.33 -29.53 5.28
C PRO A 330 -10.91 -29.14 4.87
N ILE A 331 -10.47 -29.55 3.67
CA ILE A 331 -9.09 -29.46 3.19
C ILE A 331 -8.93 -28.32 2.18
N VAL A 332 -9.98 -28.00 1.42
CA VAL A 332 -9.92 -27.00 0.34
C VAL A 332 -10.30 -25.61 0.87
N ILE A 333 -9.57 -24.59 0.39
CA ILE A 333 -9.78 -23.18 0.72
C ILE A 333 -11.21 -22.77 0.31
N SER A 334 -11.94 -22.14 1.24
CA SER A 334 -13.31 -21.70 1.02
C SER A 334 -13.39 -20.78 -0.20
N GLN A 335 -14.31 -21.11 -1.11
CA GLN A 335 -14.62 -20.36 -2.33
C GLN A 335 -14.84 -18.86 -2.05
N ARG A 336 -15.50 -18.51 -0.94
CA ARG A 336 -15.75 -17.11 -0.57
C ARG A 336 -14.46 -16.34 -0.28
N ILE A 337 -13.46 -17.02 0.28
CA ILE A 337 -12.20 -16.37 0.66
C ILE A 337 -11.33 -16.17 -0.57
N THR A 338 -11.27 -17.16 -1.46
CA THR A 338 -10.60 -17.04 -2.77
C THR A 338 -11.18 -15.90 -3.61
N VAL A 339 -12.51 -15.78 -3.63
CA VAL A 339 -13.20 -14.70 -4.33
C VAL A 339 -12.94 -13.36 -3.64
N ALA A 340 -13.00 -13.29 -2.31
CA ALA A 340 -12.71 -12.07 -1.57
C ALA A 340 -11.28 -11.57 -1.83
N THR A 341 -10.26 -12.43 -1.84
CA THR A 341 -8.88 -12.00 -2.16
C THR A 341 -8.67 -11.61 -3.61
N LEU A 342 -9.39 -12.24 -4.55
CA LEU A 342 -9.40 -11.83 -5.96
C LEU A 342 -10.04 -10.45 -6.18
N PHE A 343 -11.11 -10.12 -5.44
CA PHE A 343 -11.76 -8.81 -5.51
C PHE A 343 -11.09 -7.72 -4.66
N ASP A 344 -10.62 -8.04 -3.45
CA ASP A 344 -10.01 -7.09 -2.50
C ASP A 344 -8.63 -6.59 -2.95
N GLY A 345 -8.00 -7.21 -3.95
CA GLY A 345 -6.82 -6.65 -4.61
C GLY A 345 -7.04 -5.25 -5.21
N PHE A 346 -8.30 -4.80 -5.34
CA PHE A 346 -8.67 -3.51 -5.94
C PHE A 346 -9.88 -2.79 -5.30
N GLY A 347 -10.20 -3.11 -4.04
CA GLY A 347 -11.24 -2.43 -3.26
C GLY A 347 -10.83 -1.07 -2.72
#